data_AF-A0AAX0H8R0-F1
#
_entry.id   AF-A0AAX0H8R0-F1
#
_cell.length_a   1.000
_cell.length_b   1.000
_cell.length_c   1.000
_cell.angle_alpha   90.00
_cell.angle_beta   90.00
_cell.angle_gamma   90.00
#
_symmetry.space_group_name_H-M   'P 1'
#
loop_
_entity.id
_entity.type
_entity.pdbx_description
1 polymer ?
#
loop_
_entity_poly.entity_id
_entity_poly.type
_entity_poly.pdbx_seq_one_letter_code
_entity_poly.pdbx_strand_id
1 'polypeptide(L)'
;IFTANNNVAAGTKLEQSEIDKSLKGVANVENINIVSDLETDGDFVFNGYEKVGFNVLGDINSFTTDASKGVNVGTTGTITALTANGTGKVDVVAKEITALTADTATSVNLTATNGTITLTSANATTSVNLKTSGTAKNATITAANAAKNITIDATGIATITSATAVENLTVKNATNVALNGDMDKLATVTLDNAALTAAIDVKSASTLNLINSNVAGQNISTAAKDVTVNLSGATAKVKLNATAATDQTVTLKANATDNSLEFVSATSKTTSVTASGSGKTLVIKGAEVETLVNIDTTAFNGAADVSFGKANQGGIFSVKTGAGDDKIEFVGTTLNAGSAIDGGAGNDTITMKSAALTSANFAMIKNIENVAISDAVATADLSSSGFKNIIITTKETGSNVDLTINKDQVINFTAADAGSAKLITVKLNDATG
;
A
#
# COMPACT_ATOMS: atom_id res chain seq x y z
N ILE A 1 37.81 -6.07 -29.07
CA ILE A 1 36.79 -7.12 -28.89
C ILE A 1 37.54 -8.44 -28.98
N PHE A 2 37.57 -9.22 -27.91
CA PHE A 2 38.06 -10.59 -27.97
C PHE A 2 36.86 -11.49 -28.24
N THR A 3 36.88 -12.18 -29.37
CA THR A 3 35.85 -13.16 -29.75
C THR A 3 36.52 -14.53 -29.77
N ALA A 4 36.29 -15.33 -28.73
CA ALA A 4 36.66 -16.75 -28.76
C ALA A 4 35.56 -17.49 -29.52
N ASN A 5 35.73 -17.63 -30.83
CA ASN A 5 34.85 -18.41 -31.68
C ASN A 5 35.62 -19.68 -32.06
N ASN A 6 35.14 -20.87 -31.69
CA ASN A 6 35.76 -22.07 -32.25
C ASN A 6 34.83 -23.25 -32.46
N ASN A 7 34.92 -23.73 -33.69
CA ASN A 7 34.45 -25.00 -34.22
C ASN A 7 35.36 -26.16 -33.73
N VAL A 8 35.71 -26.23 -32.44
CA VAL A 8 36.72 -27.19 -31.93
C VAL A 8 36.36 -27.75 -30.56
N ALA A 9 36.28 -29.09 -30.52
CA ALA A 9 36.23 -30.04 -29.39
C ALA A 9 35.18 -29.81 -28.28
N ALA A 10 34.30 -30.80 -28.09
CA ALA A 10 33.43 -30.88 -26.92
C ALA A 10 34.26 -30.87 -25.63
N GLY A 11 34.04 -29.88 -24.76
CA GLY A 11 34.67 -29.77 -23.44
C GLY A 11 35.70 -28.64 -23.26
N THR A 12 36.01 -27.86 -24.30
CA THR A 12 36.86 -26.66 -24.11
C THR A 12 36.09 -25.58 -23.33
N LYS A 13 36.68 -25.09 -22.25
CA LYS A 13 36.14 -24.01 -21.41
C LYS A 13 37.01 -22.76 -21.52
N LEU A 14 36.41 -21.60 -21.27
CA LEU A 14 37.11 -20.32 -21.16
C LEU A 14 37.72 -20.20 -19.76
N GLU A 15 39.02 -19.95 -19.70
CA GLU A 15 39.76 -19.67 -18.47
C GLU A 15 40.42 -18.29 -18.55
N GLN A 16 40.65 -17.64 -17.41
CA GLN A 16 41.43 -16.40 -17.34
C GLN A 16 42.83 -16.55 -17.97
N SER A 17 43.46 -17.72 -17.79
CA SER A 17 44.81 -18.00 -18.29
C SER A 17 44.91 -17.88 -19.83
N GLU A 18 43.85 -18.27 -20.54
CA GLU A 18 43.77 -18.18 -22.00
C GLU A 18 43.53 -16.74 -22.48
N ILE A 19 42.76 -15.96 -21.70
CA ILE A 19 42.55 -14.53 -21.94
C ILE A 19 43.88 -13.77 -21.73
N ASP A 20 44.59 -14.03 -20.64
CA ASP A 20 45.87 -13.39 -20.31
C ASP A 20 46.93 -13.67 -21.39
N LYS A 21 47.00 -14.91 -21.88
CA LYS A 21 47.88 -15.28 -23.01
C LYS A 21 47.53 -14.48 -24.26
N SER A 22 46.24 -14.32 -24.56
CA SER A 22 45.75 -13.61 -25.74
C SER A 22 45.97 -12.09 -25.66
N LEU A 23 46.00 -11.53 -24.45
CA LEU A 23 46.23 -10.10 -24.20
C LEU A 23 47.71 -9.76 -23.95
N LYS A 24 48.61 -10.74 -23.96
CA LYS A 24 50.03 -10.52 -23.68
C LYS A 24 50.64 -9.52 -24.68
N GLY A 25 51.22 -8.45 -24.15
CA GLY A 25 51.84 -7.38 -24.95
C GLY A 25 50.87 -6.30 -25.44
N VAL A 26 49.57 -6.43 -25.14
CA VAL A 26 48.58 -5.37 -25.37
C VAL A 26 48.67 -4.35 -24.23
N ALA A 27 48.77 -3.07 -24.56
CA ALA A 27 48.87 -1.96 -23.59
C ALA A 27 47.89 -0.83 -23.94
N ASN A 28 47.64 0.08 -22.99
CA ASN A 28 46.77 1.25 -23.15
C ASN A 28 45.32 0.92 -23.56
N VAL A 29 44.77 -0.18 -23.05
CA VAL A 29 43.38 -0.56 -23.29
C VAL A 29 42.50 0.01 -22.18
N GLU A 30 41.65 0.94 -22.54
CA GLU A 30 40.67 1.54 -21.62
C GLU A 30 39.42 0.66 -21.45
N ASN A 31 39.06 -0.12 -22.48
CA ASN A 31 37.80 -0.86 -22.48
C ASN A 31 38.04 -2.29 -22.97
N ILE A 32 37.57 -3.26 -22.20
CA ILE A 32 37.58 -4.66 -22.58
C ILE A 32 36.15 -5.17 -22.74
N ASN A 33 35.92 -5.93 -23.81
CA ASN A 33 34.67 -6.64 -24.04
C ASN A 33 34.99 -8.03 -24.56
N ILE A 34 34.58 -9.04 -23.79
CA ILE A 34 34.74 -10.46 -24.06
C ILE A 34 33.36 -11.03 -24.33
N VAL A 35 33.23 -11.67 -25.48
CA VAL A 35 32.04 -12.42 -25.87
C VAL A 35 32.50 -13.81 -26.28
N SER A 36 31.93 -14.82 -25.65
CA SER A 36 32.32 -16.21 -25.83
C SER A 36 31.09 -17.11 -25.83
N ASP A 37 31.10 -18.09 -26.73
CA ASP A 37 30.12 -19.18 -26.75
C ASP A 37 30.62 -20.41 -25.97
N LEU A 38 31.67 -20.24 -25.15
CA LEU A 38 32.21 -21.28 -24.28
C LEU A 38 31.65 -21.16 -22.86
N GLU A 39 31.49 -22.31 -22.20
CA GLU A 39 31.36 -22.36 -20.74
C GLU A 39 32.65 -21.87 -20.07
N THR A 40 32.53 -21.35 -18.85
CA THR A 40 33.67 -20.88 -18.06
C THR A 40 34.24 -21.95 -17.12
N ASP A 41 35.53 -21.86 -16.84
CA ASP A 41 36.21 -22.61 -15.77
C ASP A 41 37.09 -21.66 -14.94
N GLY A 42 36.92 -21.69 -13.63
CA GLY A 42 37.65 -20.86 -12.68
C GLY A 42 37.10 -19.44 -12.47
N ASP A 43 38.00 -18.57 -12.02
CA ASP A 43 37.72 -17.20 -11.57
C ASP A 43 38.25 -16.17 -12.57
N PHE A 44 37.55 -15.04 -12.70
CA PHE A 44 37.90 -13.98 -13.65
C PHE A 44 38.20 -12.65 -12.96
N VAL A 45 39.26 -11.97 -13.41
CA VAL A 45 39.69 -10.68 -12.85
C VAL A 45 40.03 -9.71 -13.97
N PHE A 46 39.35 -8.56 -14.00
CA PHE A 46 39.58 -7.50 -14.99
C PHE A 46 39.73 -6.15 -14.30
N ASN A 47 40.97 -5.78 -13.96
CA ASN A 47 41.29 -4.53 -13.28
C ASN A 47 42.00 -3.51 -14.19
N GLY A 48 41.89 -2.23 -13.87
CA GLY A 48 42.52 -1.12 -14.57
C GLY A 48 41.78 -0.63 -15.81
N TYR A 49 40.56 -1.12 -16.07
CA TYR A 49 39.75 -0.71 -17.22
C TYR A 49 38.77 0.40 -16.84
N GLU A 50 38.36 1.22 -17.80
CA GLU A 50 37.21 2.10 -17.67
C GLU A 50 35.90 1.31 -17.79
N LYS A 51 35.82 0.38 -18.75
CA LYS A 51 34.65 -0.49 -18.94
C LYS A 51 35.05 -1.94 -19.15
N VAL A 52 34.28 -2.83 -18.53
CA VAL A 52 34.41 -4.28 -18.69
C VAL A 52 33.08 -4.88 -19.14
N GLY A 53 33.11 -5.57 -20.27
CA GLY A 53 32.03 -6.43 -20.75
C GLY A 53 32.45 -7.89 -20.76
N PHE A 54 31.64 -8.77 -20.18
CA PHE A 54 31.92 -10.21 -20.11
C PHE A 54 30.63 -11.00 -20.34
N ASN A 55 30.47 -11.56 -21.54
CA ASN A 55 29.28 -12.30 -21.94
C ASN A 55 29.68 -13.72 -22.37
N VAL A 56 29.23 -14.72 -21.61
CA VAL A 56 29.68 -16.12 -21.74
C VAL A 56 28.53 -17.10 -21.58
N LEU A 57 28.79 -18.40 -21.74
CA LEU A 57 27.86 -19.46 -21.36
C LEU A 57 28.23 -20.06 -20.00
N GLY A 58 27.27 -20.76 -19.37
CA GLY A 58 27.52 -21.57 -18.18
C GLY A 58 27.67 -20.77 -16.88
N ASP A 59 28.16 -21.43 -15.82
CA ASP A 59 28.26 -20.81 -14.50
C ASP A 59 29.55 -20.00 -14.35
N ILE A 60 29.44 -18.79 -13.77
CA ILE A 60 30.58 -17.97 -13.37
C ILE A 60 30.78 -18.15 -11.86
N ASN A 61 31.89 -18.80 -11.47
CA ASN A 61 32.20 -19.01 -10.06
C ASN A 61 32.57 -17.69 -9.35
N SER A 62 33.48 -16.92 -9.93
CA SER A 62 33.86 -15.61 -9.40
C SER A 62 34.21 -14.63 -10.53
N PHE A 63 33.78 -13.39 -10.37
CA PHE A 63 34.14 -12.28 -11.26
C PHE A 63 34.48 -11.04 -10.45
N THR A 64 35.68 -10.47 -10.65
CA THR A 64 36.15 -9.26 -9.96
C THR A 64 36.63 -8.20 -10.95
N THR A 65 36.24 -6.94 -10.71
CA THR A 65 36.71 -5.80 -11.50
C THR A 65 36.67 -4.50 -10.69
N ASP A 66 37.53 -3.54 -11.06
CA ASP A 66 37.52 -2.15 -10.56
C ASP A 66 37.06 -1.13 -11.62
N ALA A 67 36.34 -1.57 -12.65
CA ALA A 67 36.00 -0.75 -13.81
C ALA A 67 35.34 0.58 -13.46
N SER A 68 35.98 1.69 -13.80
CA SER A 68 35.62 3.02 -13.27
C SER A 68 34.33 3.62 -13.85
N LYS A 69 33.93 3.21 -15.07
CA LYS A 69 32.76 3.77 -15.81
C LYS A 69 31.65 2.76 -16.04
N GLY A 70 31.93 1.46 -16.15
CA GLY A 70 30.86 0.48 -16.28
C GLY A 70 31.26 -0.99 -16.34
N VAL A 71 30.36 -1.84 -15.87
CA VAL A 71 30.48 -3.30 -15.85
C VAL A 71 29.22 -3.88 -16.47
N ASN A 72 29.37 -4.74 -17.47
CA ASN A 72 28.28 -5.51 -18.07
C ASN A 72 28.64 -6.99 -18.08
N VAL A 73 27.94 -7.80 -17.29
CA VAL A 73 28.18 -9.25 -17.21
C VAL A 73 26.93 -10.02 -17.62
N GLY A 74 27.07 -10.88 -18.62
CA GLY A 74 26.01 -11.74 -19.13
C GLY A 74 26.41 -13.20 -19.06
N THR A 75 25.54 -14.06 -18.54
CA THR A 75 25.72 -15.50 -18.67
C THR A 75 24.39 -16.26 -18.72
N THR A 76 24.40 -17.46 -19.29
CA THR A 76 23.26 -18.39 -19.26
C THR A 76 23.16 -19.20 -17.97
N GLY A 77 24.22 -19.24 -17.16
CA GLY A 77 24.26 -19.97 -15.89
C GLY A 77 24.15 -19.08 -14.66
N THR A 78 24.63 -19.60 -13.55
CA THR A 78 24.63 -18.97 -12.23
C THR A 78 25.88 -18.11 -12.05
N ILE A 79 25.73 -16.95 -11.44
CA ILE A 79 26.87 -16.18 -10.92
C ILE A 79 26.94 -16.43 -9.41
N THR A 80 27.99 -17.13 -8.99
CA THR A 80 28.19 -17.45 -7.58
C THR A 80 28.67 -16.23 -6.78
N ALA A 81 29.64 -15.50 -7.32
CA ALA A 81 30.15 -14.27 -6.73
C ALA A 81 30.56 -13.25 -7.80
N LEU A 82 30.10 -12.00 -7.64
CA LEU A 82 30.55 -10.87 -8.44
C LEU A 82 30.94 -9.69 -7.54
N THR A 83 32.14 -9.15 -7.73
CA THR A 83 32.63 -7.94 -7.06
C THR A 83 32.98 -6.87 -8.09
N ALA A 84 32.25 -5.75 -8.07
CA ALA A 84 32.51 -4.58 -8.89
C ALA A 84 32.90 -3.40 -7.99
N ASN A 85 34.21 -3.15 -7.85
CA ASN A 85 34.77 -2.11 -6.98
C ASN A 85 34.90 -0.74 -7.65
N GLY A 86 34.44 -0.61 -8.89
CA GLY A 86 34.49 0.65 -9.64
C GLY A 86 33.23 1.50 -9.52
N THR A 87 33.38 2.80 -9.82
CA THR A 87 32.31 3.81 -9.63
C THR A 87 31.21 3.81 -10.70
N GLY A 88 31.32 2.93 -11.69
CA GLY A 88 30.46 2.91 -12.85
C GLY A 88 29.06 2.38 -12.60
N LYS A 89 28.32 2.20 -13.70
CA LYS A 89 27.07 1.42 -13.74
C LYS A 89 27.40 -0.07 -13.76
N VAL A 90 26.66 -0.88 -13.00
CA VAL A 90 26.77 -2.34 -13.02
C VAL A 90 25.47 -2.93 -13.57
N ASP A 91 25.57 -3.62 -14.70
CA ASP A 91 24.49 -4.34 -15.34
C ASP A 91 24.83 -5.84 -15.39
N VAL A 92 23.93 -6.69 -14.88
CA VAL A 92 24.14 -8.14 -14.84
C VAL A 92 22.90 -8.89 -15.29
N VAL A 93 23.10 -9.86 -16.18
CA VAL A 93 22.07 -10.81 -16.60
C VAL A 93 22.61 -12.23 -16.42
N ALA A 94 21.94 -13.03 -15.61
CA ALA A 94 22.29 -14.42 -15.36
C ALA A 94 21.03 -15.30 -15.25
N LYS A 95 21.16 -16.62 -15.16
CA LYS A 95 20.08 -17.49 -14.69
C LYS A 95 19.72 -17.17 -13.24
N GLU A 96 20.75 -17.07 -12.40
CA GLU A 96 20.69 -16.84 -10.96
C GLU A 96 21.92 -16.02 -10.52
N ILE A 97 21.75 -15.14 -9.53
CA ILE A 97 22.82 -14.32 -8.96
C ILE A 97 22.83 -14.55 -7.45
N THR A 98 23.79 -15.31 -6.93
CA THR A 98 23.78 -15.71 -5.51
C THR A 98 24.50 -14.72 -4.61
N ALA A 99 25.45 -13.95 -5.13
CA ALA A 99 26.09 -12.85 -4.42
C ALA A 99 26.66 -11.81 -5.38
N LEU A 100 26.35 -10.54 -5.11
CA LEU A 100 26.94 -9.39 -5.80
C LEU A 100 27.29 -8.28 -4.81
N THR A 101 28.51 -7.75 -4.94
CA THR A 101 29.01 -6.58 -4.21
C THR A 101 29.39 -5.49 -5.21
N ALA A 102 28.82 -4.31 -5.05
CA ALA A 102 29.03 -3.15 -5.91
C ALA A 102 29.02 -1.85 -5.09
N ASP A 103 29.78 -1.82 -3.99
CA ASP A 103 29.69 -0.77 -2.98
C ASP A 103 30.04 0.64 -3.46
N THR A 104 30.75 0.78 -4.56
CA THR A 104 31.14 2.07 -5.15
C THR A 104 30.34 2.43 -6.41
N ALA A 105 29.53 1.51 -6.93
CA ALA A 105 28.79 1.71 -8.17
C ALA A 105 27.76 2.84 -8.03
N THR A 106 27.52 3.57 -9.12
CA THR A 106 26.50 4.65 -9.16
C THR A 106 25.08 4.10 -9.30
N SER A 107 24.92 3.00 -10.04
CA SER A 107 23.67 2.28 -10.26
C SER A 107 23.92 0.79 -10.47
N VAL A 108 22.97 -0.04 -10.02
CA VAL A 108 23.03 -1.50 -10.12
C VAL A 108 21.73 -2.02 -10.73
N ASN A 109 21.82 -2.78 -11.83
CA ASN A 109 20.68 -3.45 -12.47
C ASN A 109 20.96 -4.94 -12.63
N LEU A 110 20.16 -5.76 -11.96
CA LEU A 110 20.34 -7.20 -11.92
C LEU A 110 19.11 -7.90 -12.50
N THR A 111 19.32 -8.82 -13.44
CA THR A 111 18.28 -9.67 -14.00
C THR A 111 18.63 -11.14 -13.83
N ALA A 112 17.78 -11.88 -13.14
CA ALA A 112 17.82 -13.33 -13.08
C ALA A 112 16.73 -13.89 -13.99
N THR A 113 17.13 -14.62 -15.03
CA THR A 113 16.21 -15.11 -16.08
C THR A 113 15.40 -16.33 -15.62
N ASN A 114 15.87 -17.09 -14.64
CA ASN A 114 15.14 -18.23 -14.08
C ASN A 114 15.64 -18.64 -12.68
N GLY A 115 15.86 -17.68 -11.80
CA GLY A 115 16.54 -17.89 -10.53
C GLY A 115 16.39 -16.71 -9.59
N THR A 116 17.05 -16.81 -8.43
CA THR A 116 17.02 -15.78 -7.41
C THR A 116 18.08 -14.70 -7.64
N ILE A 117 17.89 -13.55 -6.99
CA ILE A 117 18.90 -12.50 -6.90
C ILE A 117 19.22 -12.24 -5.44
N THR A 118 20.51 -12.18 -5.11
CA THR A 118 21.01 -11.67 -3.83
C THR A 118 22.05 -10.57 -4.10
N LEU A 119 21.63 -9.32 -3.88
CA LEU A 119 22.53 -8.18 -3.79
C LEU A 119 23.09 -8.10 -2.38
N THR A 120 24.37 -8.44 -2.22
CA THR A 120 25.03 -8.47 -0.90
C THR A 120 25.30 -7.06 -0.39
N SER A 121 25.86 -6.19 -1.24
CA SER A 121 26.07 -4.79 -0.87
C SER A 121 26.18 -3.86 -2.10
N ALA A 122 25.63 -2.65 -1.96
CA ALA A 122 25.69 -1.56 -2.94
C ALA A 122 25.60 -0.19 -2.22
N ASN A 123 26.47 0.04 -1.25
CA ASN A 123 26.28 1.10 -0.25
C ASN A 123 26.44 2.54 -0.77
N ALA A 124 27.17 2.79 -1.87
CA ALA A 124 27.23 4.12 -2.51
C ALA A 124 26.25 4.27 -3.69
N THR A 125 25.53 3.21 -4.04
CA THR A 125 24.64 3.20 -5.19
C THR A 125 23.40 4.05 -4.95
N THR A 126 23.03 4.86 -5.94
CA THR A 126 21.86 5.76 -5.84
C THR A 126 20.58 5.16 -6.39
N SER A 127 20.69 4.13 -7.24
CA SER A 127 19.57 3.43 -7.88
C SER A 127 19.86 1.94 -8.00
N VAL A 128 18.93 1.13 -7.51
CA VAL A 128 19.04 -0.34 -7.50
C VAL A 128 17.78 -0.94 -8.14
N ASN A 129 17.96 -1.75 -9.17
CA ASN A 129 16.88 -2.44 -9.86
C ASN A 129 17.14 -3.95 -9.91
N LEU A 130 16.22 -4.75 -9.38
CA LEU A 130 16.30 -6.22 -9.39
C LEU A 130 15.10 -6.76 -10.15
N LYS A 131 15.33 -7.71 -11.06
CA LYS A 131 14.28 -8.39 -11.81
C LYS A 131 14.50 -9.89 -11.83
N THR A 132 13.55 -10.65 -11.31
CA THR A 132 13.53 -12.12 -11.46
C THR A 132 12.49 -12.53 -12.49
N SER A 133 12.74 -13.62 -13.21
CA SER A 133 11.78 -14.28 -14.09
C SER A 133 11.62 -15.76 -13.68
N GLY A 134 10.54 -16.40 -14.14
CA GLY A 134 10.13 -17.73 -13.67
C GLY A 134 9.22 -17.65 -12.44
N THR A 135 8.72 -18.79 -11.97
CA THR A 135 7.74 -18.83 -10.87
C THR A 135 8.42 -18.76 -9.50
N ALA A 136 7.87 -17.92 -8.60
CA ALA A 136 8.26 -17.86 -7.18
C ALA A 136 9.75 -17.65 -6.95
N LYS A 137 10.36 -16.69 -7.65
CA LYS A 137 11.78 -16.36 -7.52
C LYS A 137 11.99 -15.11 -6.67
N ASN A 138 12.85 -15.26 -5.67
CA ASN A 138 13.12 -14.21 -4.69
C ASN A 138 14.17 -13.21 -5.20
N ALA A 139 14.03 -11.96 -4.78
CA ALA A 139 15.01 -10.92 -4.94
C ALA A 139 15.32 -10.30 -3.56
N THR A 140 16.58 -10.34 -3.17
CA THR A 140 17.04 -9.89 -1.86
C THR A 140 18.07 -8.78 -2.00
N ILE A 141 17.86 -7.69 -1.27
CA ILE A 141 18.85 -6.66 -1.01
C ILE A 141 19.29 -6.79 0.45
N THR A 142 20.55 -7.14 0.67
CA THR A 142 21.13 -7.18 2.02
C THR A 142 21.52 -5.77 2.47
N ALA A 143 22.19 -4.98 1.63
CA ALA A 143 22.53 -3.59 1.93
C ALA A 143 22.57 -2.70 0.68
N ALA A 144 21.85 -1.57 0.70
CA ALA A 144 21.88 -0.53 -0.34
C ALA A 144 21.67 0.87 0.28
N ASN A 145 22.57 1.25 1.19
CA ASN A 145 22.30 2.35 2.12
C ASN A 145 22.24 3.76 1.51
N ALA A 146 22.90 4.03 0.38
CA ALA A 146 22.75 5.32 -0.33
C ALA A 146 21.68 5.30 -1.43
N ALA A 147 20.98 4.17 -1.64
CA ALA A 147 20.01 4.06 -2.71
C ALA A 147 18.82 4.97 -2.41
N LYS A 148 18.54 5.89 -3.34
CA LYS A 148 17.35 6.74 -3.27
C LYS A 148 16.15 6.07 -3.92
N ASN A 149 16.42 5.27 -4.96
CA ASN A 149 15.40 4.59 -5.74
C ASN A 149 15.69 3.09 -5.73
N ILE A 150 14.71 2.31 -5.31
CA ILE A 150 14.77 0.86 -5.36
C ILE A 150 13.56 0.34 -6.12
N THR A 151 13.81 -0.46 -7.16
CA THR A 151 12.79 -1.24 -7.84
C THR A 151 13.08 -2.73 -7.70
N ILE A 152 12.13 -3.50 -7.20
CA ILE A 152 12.22 -4.96 -7.15
C ILE A 152 11.02 -5.54 -7.91
N ASP A 153 11.29 -6.16 -9.06
CA ASP A 153 10.33 -6.95 -9.83
C ASP A 153 10.60 -8.43 -9.56
N ALA A 154 10.00 -8.95 -8.48
CA ALA A 154 10.20 -10.32 -8.01
C ALA A 154 8.96 -11.15 -8.29
N THR A 155 9.13 -12.41 -8.69
CA THR A 155 7.98 -13.33 -8.87
C THR A 155 7.71 -14.19 -7.64
N GLY A 156 8.61 -14.13 -6.65
CA GLY A 156 8.50 -14.68 -5.30
C GLY A 156 8.58 -13.55 -4.28
N ILE A 157 9.44 -13.68 -3.27
CA ILE A 157 9.56 -12.70 -2.18
C ILE A 157 10.54 -11.58 -2.56
N ALA A 158 10.12 -10.34 -2.33
CA ALA A 158 10.99 -9.16 -2.35
C ALA A 158 11.44 -8.83 -0.93
N THR A 159 12.74 -8.88 -0.67
CA THR A 159 13.31 -8.64 0.67
C THR A 159 14.31 -7.49 0.66
N ILE A 160 14.15 -6.54 1.56
CA ILE A 160 15.14 -5.49 1.84
C ILE A 160 15.54 -5.59 3.31
N THR A 161 16.82 -5.88 3.55
CA THR A 161 17.37 -5.99 4.90
C THR A 161 17.88 -4.65 5.41
N SER A 162 18.49 -3.82 4.55
CA SER A 162 19.02 -2.51 4.94
C SER A 162 19.07 -1.54 3.76
N ALA A 163 18.40 -0.38 3.87
CA ALA A 163 18.40 0.67 2.85
C ALA A 163 17.98 2.04 3.44
N THR A 164 18.92 2.73 4.11
CA THR A 164 18.62 3.91 4.95
C THR A 164 18.28 5.21 4.21
N ALA A 165 18.66 5.34 2.93
CA ALA A 165 18.44 6.56 2.16
C ALA A 165 17.28 6.51 1.16
N VAL A 166 16.48 5.44 1.15
CA VAL A 166 15.46 5.21 0.12
C VAL A 166 14.36 6.24 0.24
N GLU A 167 14.14 6.98 -0.84
CA GLU A 167 13.05 7.95 -0.99
C GLU A 167 11.88 7.30 -1.75
N ASN A 168 12.18 6.47 -2.76
CA ASN A 168 11.20 5.81 -3.62
C ASN A 168 11.42 4.30 -3.67
N LEU A 169 10.44 3.55 -3.17
CA LEU A 169 10.40 2.09 -3.26
C LEU A 169 9.29 1.66 -4.20
N THR A 170 9.62 0.82 -5.18
CA THR A 170 8.64 0.13 -6.03
C THR A 170 8.88 -1.37 -5.97
N VAL A 171 7.84 -2.13 -5.61
CA VAL A 171 7.86 -3.59 -5.63
C VAL A 171 6.76 -4.09 -6.56
N LYS A 172 7.13 -4.97 -7.49
CA LYS A 172 6.25 -5.52 -8.51
C LYS A 172 6.16 -7.04 -8.42
N ASN A 173 4.97 -7.58 -8.68
CA ASN A 173 4.68 -9.02 -8.86
C ASN A 173 5.01 -9.94 -7.66
N ALA A 174 5.55 -9.39 -6.58
CA ALA A 174 6.07 -10.16 -5.48
C ALA A 174 4.94 -10.83 -4.70
N THR A 175 5.09 -12.13 -4.43
CA THR A 175 4.15 -12.89 -3.60
C THR A 175 4.18 -12.45 -2.13
N ASN A 176 5.24 -11.75 -1.72
CA ASN A 176 5.33 -11.05 -0.45
C ASN A 176 6.39 -9.94 -0.50
N VAL A 177 6.23 -8.92 0.35
CA VAL A 177 7.24 -7.88 0.59
C VAL A 177 7.69 -7.94 2.05
N ALA A 178 9.01 -8.01 2.26
CA ALA A 178 9.63 -7.97 3.57
C ALA A 178 10.57 -6.77 3.67
N LEU A 179 10.25 -5.83 4.56
CA LEU A 179 11.06 -4.63 4.85
C LEU A 179 11.61 -4.74 6.28
N ASN A 180 12.88 -5.09 6.40
CA ASN A 180 13.55 -5.27 7.69
C ASN A 180 14.57 -4.16 8.00
N GLY A 181 14.79 -3.26 7.04
CA GLY A 181 15.72 -2.14 7.19
C GLY A 181 15.10 -0.91 7.86
N ASP A 182 15.96 0.01 8.25
CA ASP A 182 15.55 1.39 8.54
C ASP A 182 15.16 2.08 7.22
N MET A 183 13.89 2.51 7.14
CA MET A 183 13.27 3.10 5.96
C MET A 183 12.77 4.53 6.25
N ASP A 184 13.41 5.23 7.19
CA ASP A 184 12.99 6.53 7.71
C ASP A 184 12.92 7.67 6.66
N LYS A 185 13.45 7.49 5.45
CA LYS A 185 13.42 8.49 4.37
C LYS A 185 12.41 8.20 3.26
N LEU A 186 11.63 7.12 3.36
CA LEU A 186 10.64 6.82 2.34
C LEU A 186 9.68 7.99 2.18
N ALA A 187 9.54 8.47 0.95
CA ALA A 187 8.49 9.41 0.58
C ALA A 187 7.34 8.66 -0.12
N THR A 188 7.69 7.74 -1.02
CA THR A 188 6.74 6.98 -1.83
C THR A 188 7.00 5.49 -1.75
N VAL A 189 5.94 4.72 -1.51
CA VAL A 189 5.93 3.26 -1.64
C VAL A 189 4.91 2.85 -2.68
N THR A 190 5.35 2.08 -3.67
CA THR A 190 4.49 1.50 -4.70
C THR A 190 4.54 -0.01 -4.61
N LEU A 191 3.38 -0.61 -4.35
CA LEU A 191 3.12 -2.03 -4.48
C LEU A 191 2.27 -2.22 -5.74
N ASP A 192 2.80 -2.96 -6.71
CA ASP A 192 2.16 -3.19 -8.00
C ASP A 192 2.06 -4.69 -8.27
N ASN A 193 0.84 -5.22 -8.21
CA ASN A 193 0.60 -6.66 -8.24
C ASN A 193 1.41 -7.41 -7.17
N ALA A 194 1.67 -6.77 -6.03
CA ALA A 194 2.44 -7.33 -4.93
C ALA A 194 1.51 -7.67 -3.75
N ALA A 195 1.96 -8.57 -2.88
CA ALA A 195 1.22 -8.96 -1.69
C ALA A 195 1.98 -8.67 -0.39
N LEU A 196 1.24 -8.54 0.71
CA LEU A 196 1.78 -8.48 2.07
C LEU A 196 1.26 -9.65 2.89
N THR A 197 2.17 -10.42 3.50
CA THR A 197 1.84 -11.48 4.47
C THR A 197 2.21 -11.10 5.90
N ALA A 198 2.86 -9.95 6.08
CA ALA A 198 3.26 -9.38 7.37
C ALA A 198 2.97 -7.87 7.36
N ALA A 199 2.81 -7.28 8.55
CA ALA A 199 2.70 -5.83 8.66
C ALA A 199 4.04 -5.18 8.25
N ILE A 200 3.97 -4.00 7.65
CA ILE A 200 5.15 -3.21 7.29
C ILE A 200 5.08 -1.83 7.92
N ASP A 201 6.24 -1.28 8.25
CA ASP A 201 6.39 0.09 8.71
C ASP A 201 7.18 0.86 7.65
N VAL A 202 6.51 1.81 7.01
CA VAL A 202 7.07 2.67 5.96
C VAL A 202 7.42 4.06 6.50
N LYS A 203 7.45 4.21 7.83
CA LYS A 203 8.03 5.33 8.57
C LYS A 203 7.49 6.68 8.12
N SER A 204 8.18 7.38 7.23
CA SER A 204 7.85 8.74 6.80
C SER A 204 7.09 8.81 5.47
N ALA A 205 6.73 7.66 4.86
CA ALA A 205 6.07 7.62 3.57
C ALA A 205 4.74 8.38 3.59
N SER A 206 4.67 9.44 2.80
CA SER A 206 3.46 10.25 2.61
C SER A 206 2.62 9.77 1.43
N THR A 207 3.16 8.93 0.56
CA THR A 207 2.42 8.38 -0.59
C THR A 207 2.51 6.86 -0.64
N LEU A 208 1.35 6.20 -0.64
CA LEU A 208 1.20 4.76 -0.78
C LEU A 208 0.42 4.47 -2.07
N ASN A 209 1.03 3.78 -3.02
CA ASN A 209 0.38 3.31 -4.23
C ASN A 209 0.16 1.80 -4.13
N LEU A 210 -1.09 1.37 -4.04
CA LEU A 210 -1.49 -0.03 -4.01
C LEU A 210 -2.24 -0.33 -5.30
N ILE A 211 -1.50 -0.85 -6.28
CA ILE A 211 -1.99 -1.14 -7.63
C ILE A 211 -2.18 -2.64 -7.73
N ASN A 212 -3.42 -3.09 -7.90
CA ASN A 212 -3.78 -4.51 -7.98
C ASN A 212 -3.12 -5.37 -6.87
N SER A 213 -2.90 -4.78 -5.70
CA SER A 213 -2.09 -5.37 -4.64
C SER A 213 -2.97 -5.97 -3.55
N ASN A 214 -2.50 -7.07 -2.95
CA ASN A 214 -3.22 -7.77 -1.90
C ASN A 214 -2.50 -7.60 -0.55
N VAL A 215 -3.00 -6.72 0.30
CA VAL A 215 -2.42 -6.52 1.63
C VAL A 215 -2.94 -7.51 2.68
N ALA A 216 -3.84 -8.43 2.34
CA ALA A 216 -4.36 -9.50 3.21
C ALA A 216 -4.81 -9.07 4.64
N GLY A 217 -5.25 -7.81 4.81
CA GLY A 217 -5.60 -7.25 6.12
C GLY A 217 -4.40 -6.86 7.00
N GLN A 218 -3.19 -6.93 6.47
CA GLN A 218 -1.97 -6.50 7.13
C GLN A 218 -1.89 -4.98 7.22
N ASN A 219 -1.27 -4.52 8.31
CA ASN A 219 -1.10 -3.10 8.57
C ASN A 219 0.04 -2.52 7.71
N ILE A 220 -0.18 -1.33 7.17
CA ILE A 220 0.88 -0.45 6.68
C ILE A 220 0.96 0.73 7.64
N SER A 221 2.09 0.90 8.32
CA SER A 221 2.30 1.98 9.29
C SER A 221 3.05 3.15 8.68
N THR A 222 2.60 4.37 8.96
CA THR A 222 3.29 5.61 8.58
C THR A 222 3.04 6.71 9.62
N ALA A 223 4.10 7.46 9.91
CA ALA A 223 4.13 8.64 10.75
C ALA A 223 4.09 9.96 9.94
N ALA A 224 3.92 9.90 8.62
CA ALA A 224 3.74 11.10 7.79
C ALA A 224 2.51 11.88 8.24
N LYS A 225 2.57 13.22 8.24
CA LYS A 225 1.46 14.08 8.63
C LYS A 225 0.30 14.04 7.62
N ASP A 226 0.63 14.07 6.34
CA ASP A 226 -0.34 14.05 5.25
C ASP A 226 -0.06 12.80 4.42
N VAL A 227 -1.01 11.87 4.41
CA VAL A 227 -0.87 10.57 3.76
C VAL A 227 -1.81 10.50 2.56
N THR A 228 -1.26 10.32 1.36
CA THR A 228 -2.01 9.97 0.16
C THR A 228 -1.97 8.47 -0.06
N VAL A 229 -3.14 7.85 -0.18
CA VAL A 229 -3.28 6.43 -0.52
C VAL A 229 -3.98 6.31 -1.87
N ASN A 230 -3.31 5.70 -2.84
CA ASN A 230 -3.85 5.43 -4.16
C ASN A 230 -4.20 3.95 -4.28
N LEU A 231 -5.47 3.65 -4.52
CA LEU A 231 -6.01 2.30 -4.66
C LEU A 231 -6.47 2.07 -6.11
N SER A 232 -6.06 0.96 -6.73
CA SER A 232 -6.55 0.57 -8.06
C SER A 232 -6.60 -0.94 -8.26
N GLY A 233 -7.34 -1.40 -9.27
CA GLY A 233 -7.55 -2.82 -9.59
C GLY A 233 -9.02 -3.24 -9.42
N ALA A 234 -9.25 -4.55 -9.31
CA ALA A 234 -10.61 -5.05 -9.06
C ALA A 234 -11.05 -4.76 -7.62
N THR A 235 -10.26 -5.22 -6.64
CA THR A 235 -10.49 -4.98 -5.22
C THR A 235 -9.20 -4.46 -4.60
N ALA A 236 -9.27 -3.34 -3.90
CA ALA A 236 -8.13 -2.76 -3.21
C ALA A 236 -8.53 -2.40 -1.78
N LYS A 237 -7.78 -2.92 -0.82
CA LYS A 237 -8.00 -2.69 0.62
C LYS A 237 -6.70 -2.22 1.24
N VAL A 238 -6.79 -1.32 2.20
CA VAL A 238 -5.65 -0.90 3.02
C VAL A 238 -6.06 -0.88 4.48
N LYS A 239 -5.19 -1.39 5.35
CA LYS A 239 -5.29 -1.19 6.79
C LYS A 239 -4.15 -0.28 7.22
N LEU A 240 -4.49 0.98 7.50
CA LEU A 240 -3.53 2.04 7.77
C LEU A 240 -3.32 2.20 9.27
N ASN A 241 -2.07 2.15 9.70
CA ASN A 241 -1.66 2.54 11.04
C ASN A 241 -1.02 3.93 10.99
N ALA A 242 -1.84 4.94 11.21
CA ALA A 242 -1.53 6.36 11.10
C ALA A 242 -0.92 6.90 12.41
N THR A 243 0.41 6.88 12.54
CA THR A 243 1.11 7.13 13.82
C THR A 243 1.81 8.48 13.90
N ALA A 244 1.38 9.49 13.15
CA ALA A 244 1.98 10.82 13.24
C ALA A 244 1.92 11.36 14.68
N ALA A 245 2.94 12.14 15.07
CA ALA A 245 2.99 12.76 16.41
C ALA A 245 1.96 13.88 16.59
N THR A 246 1.41 14.39 15.48
CA THR A 246 0.42 15.47 15.41
C THR A 246 -0.80 15.00 14.60
N ASP A 247 -1.80 15.87 14.47
CA ASP A 247 -2.98 15.63 13.63
C ASP A 247 -2.59 15.15 12.23
N GLN A 248 -3.07 13.96 11.87
CA GLN A 248 -2.82 13.34 10.59
C GLN A 248 -4.01 13.49 9.65
N THR A 249 -3.75 13.83 8.38
CA THR A 249 -4.76 13.81 7.33
C THR A 249 -4.51 12.67 6.34
N VAL A 250 -5.58 12.04 5.87
CA VAL A 250 -5.53 10.98 4.86
C VAL A 250 -6.32 11.42 3.63
N THR A 251 -5.65 11.39 2.47
CA THR A 251 -6.27 11.57 1.15
C THR A 251 -6.32 10.22 0.43
N LEU A 252 -7.51 9.73 0.15
CA LEU A 252 -7.73 8.47 -0.54
C LEU A 252 -8.11 8.71 -2.00
N LYS A 253 -7.41 8.06 -2.93
CA LYS A 253 -7.77 7.95 -4.35
C LYS A 253 -8.28 6.53 -4.62
N ALA A 254 -9.59 6.36 -4.51
CA ALA A 254 -10.31 5.09 -4.60
C ALA A 254 -10.70 4.77 -6.06
N ASN A 255 -9.75 4.22 -6.83
CA ASN A 255 -9.95 3.89 -8.25
C ASN A 255 -10.05 2.38 -8.52
N ALA A 256 -10.07 1.53 -7.48
CA ALA A 256 -10.43 0.12 -7.67
C ALA A 256 -11.94 0.00 -7.88
N THR A 257 -12.42 -1.15 -8.38
CA THR A 257 -13.88 -1.39 -8.45
C THR A 257 -14.48 -1.34 -7.04
N ASP A 258 -13.86 -2.07 -6.10
CA ASP A 258 -14.21 -2.06 -4.68
C ASP A 258 -13.03 -1.60 -3.83
N ASN A 259 -13.24 -0.56 -3.02
CA ASN A 259 -12.20 0.10 -2.24
C ASN A 259 -12.49 -0.02 -0.74
N SER A 260 -11.45 -0.16 0.08
CA SER A 260 -11.61 -0.12 1.53
C SER A 260 -10.41 0.49 2.24
N LEU A 261 -10.69 1.39 3.18
CA LEU A 261 -9.75 1.95 4.14
C LEU A 261 -10.19 1.56 5.56
N GLU A 262 -9.36 0.78 6.24
CA GLU A 262 -9.49 0.46 7.66
C GLU A 262 -8.34 1.11 8.44
N PHE A 263 -8.60 1.50 9.68
CA PHE A 263 -7.57 2.03 10.57
C PHE A 263 -7.21 1.03 11.66
N VAL A 264 -5.95 1.08 12.12
CA VAL A 264 -5.57 0.45 13.38
C VAL A 264 -6.01 1.35 14.55
N SER A 265 -7.05 0.92 15.23
CA SER A 265 -7.85 1.73 16.17
C SER A 265 -7.08 2.33 17.35
N ALA A 266 -6.19 1.56 17.98
CA ALA A 266 -5.54 1.98 19.23
C ALA A 266 -4.48 3.08 19.04
N THR A 267 -3.93 3.20 17.83
CA THR A 267 -2.72 3.99 17.55
C THR A 267 -2.93 5.08 16.52
N SER A 268 -4.01 5.01 15.74
CA SER A 268 -4.31 6.00 14.71
C SER A 268 -4.54 7.40 15.29
N LYS A 269 -3.88 8.40 14.71
CA LYS A 269 -4.01 9.84 15.01
C LYS A 269 -4.70 10.62 13.88
N THR A 270 -5.37 9.93 12.98
CA THR A 270 -6.08 10.56 11.85
C THR A 270 -7.22 11.43 12.36
N THR A 271 -7.24 12.70 11.95
CA THR A 271 -8.31 13.65 12.26
C THR A 271 -9.27 13.87 11.09
N SER A 272 -8.77 13.67 9.87
CA SER A 272 -9.51 13.91 8.64
C SER A 272 -9.20 12.87 7.57
N VAL A 273 -10.25 12.39 6.91
CA VAL A 273 -10.17 11.61 5.67
C VAL A 273 -10.88 12.36 4.55
N THR A 274 -10.21 12.51 3.41
CA THR A 274 -10.87 12.91 2.16
C THR A 274 -10.74 11.77 1.16
N ALA A 275 -11.79 11.50 0.39
CA ALA A 275 -11.79 10.45 -0.62
C ALA A 275 -12.32 10.97 -1.96
N SER A 276 -11.68 10.53 -3.03
CA SER A 276 -12.09 10.79 -4.41
C SER A 276 -11.78 9.58 -5.28
N GLY A 277 -12.38 9.48 -6.46
CA GLY A 277 -12.04 8.44 -7.42
C GLY A 277 -13.24 7.89 -8.17
N SER A 278 -12.95 6.99 -9.11
CA SER A 278 -13.94 6.43 -10.04
C SER A 278 -14.37 4.99 -9.68
N GLY A 279 -14.09 4.52 -8.47
CA GLY A 279 -14.55 3.22 -8.00
C GLY A 279 -16.08 3.10 -7.88
N LYS A 280 -16.59 1.88 -7.75
CA LYS A 280 -18.03 1.63 -7.54
C LYS A 280 -18.42 1.70 -6.08
N THR A 281 -17.58 1.10 -5.21
CA THR A 281 -17.82 1.07 -3.76
C THR A 281 -16.59 1.55 -3.01
N LEU A 282 -16.83 2.23 -1.88
CA LEU A 282 -15.80 2.68 -0.96
C LEU A 282 -16.25 2.42 0.48
N VAL A 283 -15.49 1.63 1.22
CA VAL A 283 -15.72 1.41 2.66
C VAL A 283 -14.66 2.15 3.48
N ILE A 284 -15.08 3.00 4.42
CA ILE A 284 -14.19 3.65 5.39
C ILE A 284 -14.59 3.22 6.81
N LYS A 285 -13.71 2.48 7.48
CA LYS A 285 -13.90 2.07 8.88
C LYS A 285 -13.24 3.04 9.84
N GLY A 286 -13.89 4.17 10.09
CA GLY A 286 -13.38 5.27 10.92
C GLY A 286 -13.81 5.23 12.38
N ALA A 287 -14.87 4.49 12.71
CA ALA A 287 -15.49 4.43 14.04
C ALA A 287 -14.51 4.18 15.21
N GLU A 288 -13.45 3.42 14.98
CA GLU A 288 -12.54 3.07 16.06
C GLU A 288 -11.44 4.13 16.32
N VAL A 289 -11.38 5.19 15.51
CA VAL A 289 -10.36 6.25 15.57
C VAL A 289 -10.89 7.45 16.35
N GLU A 290 -10.44 7.58 17.61
CA GLU A 290 -10.92 8.61 18.55
C GLU A 290 -10.62 10.06 18.10
N THR A 291 -9.64 10.27 17.24
CA THR A 291 -9.30 11.60 16.72
C THR A 291 -10.08 11.96 15.45
N LEU A 292 -10.71 10.99 14.78
CA LEU A 292 -11.33 11.18 13.48
C LEU A 292 -12.66 11.91 13.62
N VAL A 293 -12.69 13.14 13.13
CA VAL A 293 -13.87 14.03 13.20
C VAL A 293 -14.34 14.48 11.83
N ASN A 294 -13.51 14.38 10.79
CA ASN A 294 -13.87 14.76 9.43
C ASN A 294 -13.73 13.59 8.45
N ILE A 295 -14.80 13.30 7.71
CA ILE A 295 -14.78 12.37 6.57
C ILE A 295 -15.52 13.04 5.41
N ASP A 296 -14.84 13.22 4.30
CA ASP A 296 -15.40 13.82 3.10
C ASP A 296 -15.17 12.92 1.89
N THR A 297 -16.22 12.28 1.41
CA THR A 297 -16.19 11.43 0.20
C THR A 297 -16.95 12.06 -0.96
N THR A 298 -17.24 13.36 -0.91
CA THR A 298 -18.07 14.07 -1.91
C THR A 298 -17.52 14.00 -3.33
N ALA A 299 -16.21 13.81 -3.48
CA ALA A 299 -15.52 13.69 -4.76
C ALA A 299 -15.37 12.22 -5.24
N PHE A 300 -16.01 11.27 -4.58
CA PHE A 300 -16.10 9.88 -5.02
C PHE A 300 -17.37 9.66 -5.85
N ASN A 301 -17.23 8.96 -6.98
CA ASN A 301 -18.33 8.80 -7.94
C ASN A 301 -19.26 7.61 -7.65
N GLY A 302 -18.88 6.72 -6.73
CA GLY A 302 -19.64 5.51 -6.37
C GLY A 302 -20.27 5.62 -4.98
N ALA A 303 -20.87 4.53 -4.52
CA ALA A 303 -21.49 4.46 -3.20
C ALA A 303 -20.44 4.31 -2.08
N ALA A 304 -20.50 5.17 -1.07
CA ALA A 304 -19.67 5.16 0.12
C ALA A 304 -20.39 4.47 1.29
N ASP A 305 -19.63 3.68 2.06
CA ASP A 305 -20.04 3.06 3.32
C ASP A 305 -19.06 3.49 4.41
N VAL A 306 -19.50 4.41 5.27
CA VAL A 306 -18.65 5.14 6.20
C VAL A 306 -19.11 4.92 7.62
N SER A 307 -18.23 4.42 8.48
CA SER A 307 -18.46 4.40 9.93
C SER A 307 -17.61 5.44 10.64
N PHE A 308 -18.20 6.12 11.62
CA PHE A 308 -17.55 7.16 12.41
C PHE A 308 -18.15 7.27 13.82
N GLY A 309 -17.52 8.10 14.65
CA GLY A 309 -17.88 8.21 16.06
C GLY A 309 -17.22 7.09 16.86
N LYS A 310 -16.96 7.31 18.15
CA LYS A 310 -16.65 6.25 19.12
C LYS A 310 -17.46 6.50 20.39
N ALA A 311 -17.75 5.45 21.17
CA ALA A 311 -18.39 5.64 22.47
C ALA A 311 -17.58 6.65 23.31
N ASN A 312 -18.26 7.66 23.87
CA ASN A 312 -17.67 8.75 24.64
C ASN A 312 -16.69 9.67 23.88
N GLN A 313 -16.61 9.58 22.55
CA GLN A 313 -15.84 10.54 21.75
C GLN A 313 -16.50 11.92 21.82
N GLY A 314 -15.74 12.93 22.22
CA GLY A 314 -16.14 14.33 22.10
C GLY A 314 -15.82 14.90 20.70
N GLY A 315 -16.29 16.12 20.43
CA GLY A 315 -15.96 16.84 19.20
C GLY A 315 -17.14 17.08 18.27
N ILE A 316 -16.89 17.87 17.23
CA ILE A 316 -17.87 18.24 16.20
C ILE A 316 -17.53 17.43 14.96
N PHE A 317 -18.47 16.60 14.49
CA PHE A 317 -18.26 15.76 13.32
C PHE A 317 -18.66 16.47 12.03
N SER A 318 -17.89 16.25 10.97
CA SER A 318 -18.23 16.60 9.60
C SER A 318 -18.12 15.33 8.76
N VAL A 319 -19.26 14.74 8.39
CA VAL A 319 -19.31 13.54 7.53
C VAL A 319 -20.15 13.89 6.32
N LYS A 320 -19.52 13.89 5.15
CA LYS A 320 -20.19 14.21 3.89
C LYS A 320 -19.92 13.11 2.89
N THR A 321 -20.99 12.52 2.39
CA THR A 321 -20.93 11.57 1.28
C THR A 321 -21.39 12.24 -0.01
N GLY A 322 -21.34 11.49 -1.12
CA GLY A 322 -21.24 12.04 -2.47
C GLY A 322 -22.51 11.81 -3.25
N ALA A 323 -22.34 11.31 -4.48
CA ALA A 323 -23.46 10.77 -5.24
C ALA A 323 -23.47 9.25 -5.09
N GLY A 324 -24.65 8.63 -5.17
CA GLY A 324 -24.83 7.19 -4.99
C GLY A 324 -25.66 6.88 -3.75
N ASP A 325 -26.06 5.62 -3.59
CA ASP A 325 -26.84 5.21 -2.42
C ASP A 325 -25.87 4.92 -1.26
N ASP A 326 -25.58 5.95 -0.47
CA ASP A 326 -24.55 5.93 0.55
C ASP A 326 -25.05 5.33 1.88
N LYS A 327 -24.11 4.79 2.65
CA LYS A 327 -24.33 4.28 4.00
C LYS A 327 -23.44 4.99 4.99
N ILE A 328 -24.04 5.45 6.06
CA ILE A 328 -23.36 6.11 7.16
C ILE A 328 -23.70 5.38 8.45
N GLU A 329 -22.69 5.01 9.24
CA GLU A 329 -22.86 4.42 10.56
C GLU A 329 -22.24 5.32 11.63
N PHE A 330 -23.09 5.85 12.51
CA PHE A 330 -22.65 6.54 13.72
C PHE A 330 -22.67 5.58 14.90
N VAL A 331 -21.49 5.18 15.38
CA VAL A 331 -21.39 4.23 16.51
C VAL A 331 -21.26 4.90 17.87
N GLY A 332 -21.07 6.23 17.88
CA GLY A 332 -21.01 7.04 19.10
C GLY A 332 -22.35 7.09 19.83
N THR A 333 -22.34 7.68 21.04
CA THR A 333 -23.54 7.84 21.87
C THR A 333 -24.11 9.24 21.82
N THR A 334 -23.30 10.26 21.50
CA THR A 334 -23.70 11.68 21.52
C THR A 334 -23.22 12.39 20.26
N LEU A 335 -24.15 13.04 19.54
CA LEU A 335 -23.81 13.92 18.42
C LEU A 335 -23.82 15.37 18.93
N ASN A 336 -22.67 16.04 18.95
CA ASN A 336 -22.58 17.40 19.50
C ASN A 336 -23.16 18.44 18.54
N ALA A 337 -23.73 19.51 19.10
CA ALA A 337 -24.24 20.64 18.34
C ALA A 337 -23.14 21.25 17.44
N GLY A 338 -23.51 21.58 16.20
CA GLY A 338 -22.58 22.06 15.18
C GLY A 338 -22.02 20.97 14.27
N SER A 339 -22.30 19.69 14.55
CA SER A 339 -21.96 18.61 13.63
C SER A 339 -22.72 18.75 12.31
N ALA A 340 -22.18 18.21 11.23
CA ALA A 340 -22.77 18.24 9.90
C ALA A 340 -22.65 16.85 9.28
N ILE A 341 -23.79 16.18 9.10
CA ILE A 341 -23.86 14.88 8.44
C ILE A 341 -24.71 15.06 7.18
N ASP A 342 -24.15 14.70 6.03
CA ASP A 342 -24.78 14.93 4.73
C ASP A 342 -24.59 13.69 3.84
N GLY A 343 -25.69 13.08 3.41
CA GLY A 343 -25.68 11.94 2.49
C GLY A 343 -25.39 12.31 1.03
N GLY A 344 -25.57 13.59 0.67
CA GLY A 344 -25.39 14.05 -0.70
C GLY A 344 -26.57 13.70 -1.60
N ALA A 345 -26.32 13.03 -2.73
CA ALA A 345 -27.34 12.74 -3.73
C ALA A 345 -27.51 11.24 -3.93
N GLY A 346 -28.66 10.70 -3.57
CA GLY A 346 -28.95 9.28 -3.72
C GLY A 346 -30.14 8.88 -2.88
N ASN A 347 -30.29 7.59 -2.63
CA ASN A 347 -31.16 7.07 -1.58
C ASN A 347 -30.29 6.61 -0.40
N ASP A 348 -30.00 7.55 0.48
CA ASP A 348 -28.96 7.40 1.49
C ASP A 348 -29.50 6.81 2.79
N THR A 349 -28.64 6.11 3.53
CA THR A 349 -29.00 5.44 4.79
C THR A 349 -28.05 5.81 5.92
N ILE A 350 -28.60 6.22 7.06
CA ILE A 350 -27.83 6.37 8.31
C ILE A 350 -28.26 5.34 9.37
N THR A 351 -27.29 4.71 10.03
CA THR A 351 -27.50 3.86 11.20
C THR A 351 -26.95 4.56 12.44
N MET A 352 -27.73 4.58 13.52
CA MET A 352 -27.37 5.26 14.77
C MET A 352 -27.84 4.46 16.00
N LYS A 353 -27.23 4.72 17.16
CA LYS A 353 -27.71 4.27 18.47
C LYS A 353 -28.53 5.38 19.15
N SER A 354 -29.66 5.02 19.77
CA SER A 354 -30.73 5.95 20.15
C SER A 354 -30.47 6.73 21.44
N ALA A 355 -29.60 6.25 22.34
CA ALA A 355 -29.65 6.63 23.75
C ALA A 355 -29.41 8.12 24.07
N ALA A 356 -28.96 8.96 23.12
CA ALA A 356 -28.84 10.41 23.31
C ALA A 356 -29.21 11.28 22.09
N LEU A 357 -30.02 10.80 21.15
CA LEU A 357 -30.45 11.59 19.99
C LEU A 357 -31.66 12.48 20.33
N THR A 358 -31.57 13.76 19.97
CA THR A 358 -32.60 14.80 20.15
C THR A 358 -33.07 15.33 18.79
N SER A 359 -34.19 16.06 18.74
CA SER A 359 -34.66 16.71 17.50
C SER A 359 -33.63 17.69 16.91
N ALA A 360 -32.80 18.32 17.75
CA ALA A 360 -31.68 19.15 17.33
C ALA A 360 -30.57 18.33 16.64
N ASN A 361 -30.41 17.06 17.01
CA ASN A 361 -29.47 16.16 16.33
C ASN A 361 -29.91 15.82 14.91
N PHE A 362 -31.20 15.59 14.69
CA PHE A 362 -31.71 15.29 13.35
C PHE A 362 -31.66 16.48 12.40
N ALA A 363 -31.78 17.71 12.91
CA ALA A 363 -31.60 18.92 12.09
C ALA A 363 -30.17 19.08 11.53
N MET A 364 -29.19 18.39 12.11
CA MET A 364 -27.80 18.35 11.64
C MET A 364 -27.55 17.29 10.55
N ILE A 365 -28.52 16.41 10.32
CA ILE A 365 -28.47 15.34 9.33
C ILE A 365 -29.28 15.78 8.11
N LYS A 366 -28.64 15.84 6.95
CA LYS A 366 -29.23 16.30 5.69
C LYS A 366 -29.08 15.25 4.61
N ASN A 367 -30.01 15.29 3.65
CA ASN A 367 -29.99 14.43 2.47
C ASN A 367 -29.81 12.95 2.85
N ILE A 368 -30.66 12.47 3.76
CA ILE A 368 -30.73 11.07 4.16
C ILE A 368 -32.18 10.65 4.09
N GLU A 369 -32.50 9.64 3.29
CA GLU A 369 -33.86 9.12 3.14
C GLU A 369 -34.19 8.06 4.19
N ASN A 370 -33.21 7.26 4.60
CA ASN A 370 -33.41 6.09 5.43
C ASN A 370 -32.63 6.20 6.74
N VAL A 371 -33.29 5.95 7.86
CA VAL A 371 -32.64 5.94 9.19
C VAL A 371 -32.94 4.65 9.93
N ALA A 372 -31.90 4.02 10.46
CA ALA A 372 -31.99 2.89 11.36
C ALA A 372 -31.51 3.30 12.76
N ILE A 373 -32.40 3.24 13.75
CA ILE A 373 -32.12 3.63 15.13
C ILE A 373 -32.19 2.38 16.01
N SER A 374 -31.08 2.05 16.67
CA SER A 374 -30.96 0.89 17.56
C SER A 374 -30.80 1.32 19.03
N ASP A 375 -30.96 0.40 19.99
CA ASP A 375 -30.77 0.64 21.43
C ASP A 375 -31.70 1.71 22.06
N ALA A 376 -32.95 1.33 22.35
CA ALA A 376 -33.99 2.05 23.11
C ALA A 376 -34.32 3.48 22.64
N VAL A 377 -35.47 3.66 21.98
CA VAL A 377 -36.03 4.98 21.61
C VAL A 377 -36.10 5.90 22.82
N ALA A 378 -35.21 6.88 22.88
CA ALA A 378 -35.29 8.00 23.82
C ALA A 378 -35.82 9.27 23.12
N THR A 379 -35.85 9.27 21.79
CA THR A 379 -36.20 10.46 21.02
C THR A 379 -37.71 10.57 20.83
N ALA A 380 -38.27 11.70 21.25
CA ALA A 380 -39.71 11.94 21.19
C ALA A 380 -40.19 12.61 19.89
N ASP A 381 -39.27 13.10 19.05
CA ASP A 381 -39.59 13.90 17.87
C ASP A 381 -38.58 13.71 16.73
N LEU A 382 -39.06 13.12 15.64
CA LEU A 382 -38.36 12.93 14.35
C LEU A 382 -38.92 13.87 13.27
N SER A 383 -39.92 14.70 13.57
CA SER A 383 -40.61 15.53 12.58
C SER A 383 -39.76 16.67 12.01
N SER A 384 -38.63 17.00 12.66
CA SER A 384 -37.63 17.95 12.13
C SER A 384 -36.68 17.32 11.11
N SER A 385 -36.71 16.00 10.92
CA SER A 385 -35.82 15.29 10.00
C SER A 385 -36.35 15.27 8.57
N GLY A 386 -35.43 15.10 7.61
CA GLY A 386 -35.77 14.80 6.22
C GLY A 386 -35.98 13.32 5.92
N PHE A 387 -36.00 12.45 6.93
CA PHE A 387 -36.10 11.01 6.74
C PHE A 387 -37.46 10.62 6.15
N LYS A 388 -37.47 9.65 5.23
CA LYS A 388 -38.68 9.03 4.65
C LYS A 388 -38.97 7.68 5.28
N ASN A 389 -37.94 6.85 5.46
CA ASN A 389 -38.06 5.51 6.02
C ASN A 389 -37.33 5.45 7.37
N ILE A 390 -38.06 5.12 8.43
CA ILE A 390 -37.57 5.11 9.81
C ILE A 390 -37.69 3.69 10.33
N ILE A 391 -36.56 3.06 10.61
CA ILE A 391 -36.48 1.74 11.24
C ILE A 391 -36.05 1.92 12.68
N ILE A 392 -36.88 1.44 13.60
CA ILE A 392 -36.61 1.51 15.02
C ILE A 392 -36.45 0.10 15.57
N THR A 393 -35.25 -0.20 16.07
CA THR A 393 -34.96 -1.43 16.80
C THR A 393 -35.01 -1.16 18.30
N THR A 394 -35.97 -1.78 18.99
CA THR A 394 -36.23 -1.54 20.42
C THR A 394 -35.58 -2.62 21.28
N LYS A 395 -35.05 -2.20 22.44
CA LYS A 395 -34.75 -3.08 23.58
C LYS A 395 -35.89 -2.98 24.57
N GLU A 396 -36.39 -4.12 25.01
CA GLU A 396 -37.68 -4.36 25.69
C GLU A 396 -37.87 -3.70 27.07
N THR A 397 -36.88 -2.94 27.58
CA THR A 397 -36.92 -2.40 28.94
C THR A 397 -36.90 -0.88 28.94
N GLY A 398 -37.85 -0.23 29.63
CA GLY A 398 -37.84 1.22 29.86
C GLY A 398 -39.24 1.84 29.94
N SER A 399 -39.30 3.17 30.09
CA SER A 399 -40.54 3.94 30.11
C SER A 399 -41.25 3.94 28.76
N ASN A 400 -42.57 4.17 28.76
CA ASN A 400 -43.34 4.45 27.55
C ASN A 400 -42.76 5.65 26.79
N VAL A 401 -42.87 5.64 25.46
CA VAL A 401 -42.33 6.69 24.60
C VAL A 401 -43.43 7.22 23.68
N ASP A 402 -43.51 8.54 23.60
CA ASP A 402 -44.26 9.22 22.54
C ASP A 402 -43.28 9.60 21.44
N LEU A 403 -43.53 9.12 20.22
CA LEU A 403 -42.73 9.46 19.05
C LEU A 403 -43.54 10.31 18.09
N THR A 404 -43.01 11.47 17.73
CA THR A 404 -43.63 12.38 16.76
C THR A 404 -42.98 12.22 15.39
N ILE A 405 -43.78 12.01 14.35
CA ILE A 405 -43.34 11.86 12.95
C ILE A 405 -44.19 12.75 12.02
N ASN A 406 -43.70 13.04 10.81
CA ASN A 406 -44.51 13.65 9.75
C ASN A 406 -45.36 12.61 9.01
N LYS A 407 -46.42 13.08 8.34
CA LYS A 407 -47.39 12.24 7.62
C LYS A 407 -46.83 11.43 6.45
N ASP A 408 -45.71 11.88 5.88
CA ASP A 408 -45.02 11.29 4.74
C ASP A 408 -43.90 10.32 5.14
N GLN A 409 -43.72 10.11 6.45
CA GLN A 409 -42.74 9.18 6.99
C GLN A 409 -43.35 7.79 7.21
N VAL A 410 -42.60 6.77 6.79
CA VAL A 410 -42.93 5.36 7.06
C VAL A 410 -42.10 4.90 8.25
N ILE A 411 -42.76 4.35 9.25
CA ILE A 411 -42.11 3.80 10.44
C ILE A 411 -42.26 2.29 10.52
N ASN A 412 -41.14 1.61 10.73
CA ASN A 412 -41.05 0.17 10.94
C ASN A 412 -40.44 -0.09 12.32
N PHE A 413 -41.14 -0.89 13.13
CA PHE A 413 -40.64 -1.33 14.42
C PHE A 413 -40.11 -2.75 14.33
N THR A 414 -38.90 -2.95 14.85
CA THR A 414 -38.28 -4.26 15.01
C THR A 414 -38.03 -4.50 16.49
N ALA A 415 -38.53 -5.60 17.04
CA ALA A 415 -38.24 -6.02 18.41
C ALA A 415 -36.97 -6.88 18.42
N ALA A 416 -36.00 -6.54 19.29
CA ALA A 416 -34.75 -7.31 19.42
C ALA A 416 -34.87 -8.51 20.38
N ASP A 417 -35.80 -8.44 21.35
CA ASP A 417 -36.15 -9.50 22.30
C ASP A 417 -37.68 -9.50 22.45
N ALA A 418 -38.33 -10.62 22.79
CA ALA A 418 -39.81 -10.73 22.83
C ALA A 418 -40.38 -10.71 24.27
N GLY A 419 -39.65 -10.12 25.23
CA GLY A 419 -39.78 -10.43 26.65
C GLY A 419 -40.53 -9.41 27.52
N SER A 420 -40.74 -8.15 27.09
CA SER A 420 -41.41 -7.13 27.91
C SER A 420 -41.99 -5.98 27.08
N ALA A 421 -43.28 -5.73 27.22
CA ALA A 421 -43.99 -4.75 26.39
C ALA A 421 -43.66 -3.29 26.76
N LYS A 422 -42.92 -2.59 25.89
CA LYS A 422 -42.79 -1.13 25.89
C LYS A 422 -43.89 -0.51 25.04
N LEU A 423 -44.72 0.39 25.60
CA LEU A 423 -45.71 1.13 24.81
C LEU A 423 -45.01 2.25 24.03
N ILE A 424 -45.25 2.28 22.72
CA ILE A 424 -44.81 3.35 21.83
C ILE A 424 -46.05 4.00 21.23
N THR A 425 -46.30 5.25 21.58
CA THR A 425 -47.36 6.06 20.97
C THR A 425 -46.77 6.81 19.79
N VAL A 426 -47.32 6.65 18.60
CA VAL A 426 -46.94 7.46 17.44
C VAL A 426 -47.90 8.64 17.31
N LYS A 427 -47.36 9.86 17.37
CA LYS A 427 -48.06 11.12 17.14
C LYS A 427 -47.69 11.63 15.76
N LEU A 428 -48.69 12.10 15.02
CA LEU A 428 -48.48 12.76 13.74
C LEU A 428 -48.33 14.25 13.99
N ASN A 429 -47.25 14.84 13.46
CA ASN A 429 -47.10 16.29 13.39
C ASN A 429 -47.92 16.82 12.21
N ASP A 430 -49.10 17.33 12.52
CA ASP A 430 -50.06 17.89 11.55
C ASP A 430 -49.71 19.33 11.11
N ALA A 431 -48.56 19.87 11.53
CA ALA A 431 -48.11 21.19 11.07
C ALA A 431 -47.84 21.26 9.56
N THR A 432 -47.85 20.12 8.85
CA THR A 432 -47.61 20.00 7.40
C THR A 432 -48.85 19.63 6.57
N GLY A 433 -50.02 19.50 7.21
CA GLY A 433 -51.34 19.37 6.55
C GLY A 433 -51.77 17.97 6.13
#